data_AF-A0AAD9W1T7-F1
#
_entry.id   AF-A0AAD9W1T7-F1
#
_cell.length_a   1.000
_cell.length_b   1.000
_cell.length_c   1.000
_cell.angle_alpha   90.00
_cell.angle_beta   90.00
_cell.angle_gamma   90.00
#
_symmetry.space_group_name_H-M   'P 1'
#
loop_
_entity.id
_entity.type
_entity.pdbx_description
1 polymer ?
#
loop_
_entity_poly.entity_id
_entity_poly.type
_entity_poly.pdbx_seq_one_letter_code
_entity_poly.pdbx_strand_id
1 'polypeptide(L)'
;MVSLLDCPAELRQQILGHLIPSEVRDAGAAPRMAPLLSLLLACKKIRLDTLQLLKKWSPVYHFERPATILGARWRPDEPHMRNISLRLFADMDLHAAHYITAFGASGVFDPDSWVRCATSLPRLAVESVVVDLTAAPAWMVARRPDWVRGTLLDARNRCFLDDGVVEVTAIVKKVSEVYGPGVPVHLGGVVTRKAKKAVAEMLNRARKETGCVNIAFVGEWIAGPKELPTRLSLVLLCRCWGMKLDGPAVAQYDTPRWIQIRNEAREAGLTVPDVDLKAVGLVKWSKNSCTAYYVNAQVDEEGTRSELVRVLRFAVEARTVGIQGDVAIDFEPAIRERRFLIHCLAKDLGLTSVSVGGPEEKFVRLSHAAKPGLEEKLEERLSIKAEGSQASTCPLGLEAKHLGP
;
A
#
# COMPACT_ATOMS: atom_id res chain seq x y z
N MET A 1 -23.16 -44.16 3.94
CA MET A 1 -23.15 -42.69 3.80
C MET A 1 -24.54 -42.18 4.12
N VAL A 2 -24.67 -41.17 4.99
CA VAL A 2 -25.97 -40.55 5.28
C VAL A 2 -26.30 -39.57 4.15
N SER A 3 -27.48 -39.67 3.54
CA SER A 3 -27.90 -38.74 2.49
C SER A 3 -28.36 -37.42 3.11
N LEU A 4 -28.10 -36.30 2.43
CA LEU A 4 -28.60 -34.98 2.85
C LEU A 4 -30.13 -34.99 3.05
N LEU A 5 -30.87 -35.76 2.25
CA LEU A 5 -32.33 -35.82 2.30
C LEU A 5 -32.89 -36.57 3.52
N ASP A 6 -32.04 -37.33 4.20
CA ASP A 6 -32.37 -38.10 5.40
C ASP A 6 -32.11 -37.29 6.68
N CYS A 7 -31.35 -36.19 6.57
CA CYS A 7 -31.12 -35.27 7.69
C CYS A 7 -32.42 -34.56 8.11
N PRO A 8 -32.58 -34.19 9.39
CA PRO A 8 -33.64 -33.29 9.86
C PRO A 8 -33.64 -31.96 9.10
N ALA A 9 -34.81 -31.31 9.02
CA ALA A 9 -34.99 -30.10 8.21
C ALA A 9 -34.05 -28.97 8.67
N GLU A 10 -33.87 -28.83 9.99
CA GLU A 10 -33.00 -27.84 10.61
C GLU A 10 -31.56 -28.00 10.12
N LEU A 11 -31.04 -29.24 10.13
CA LEU A 11 -29.68 -29.54 9.71
C LEU A 11 -29.50 -29.39 8.19
N ARG A 12 -30.51 -29.78 7.40
CA ARG A 12 -30.50 -29.50 5.95
C ARG A 12 -30.48 -28.00 5.66
N GLN A 13 -31.31 -27.22 6.35
CA GLN A 13 -31.36 -25.78 6.19
C GLN A 13 -30.06 -25.11 6.60
N GLN A 14 -29.42 -25.59 7.66
CA GLN A 14 -28.11 -25.11 8.09
C GLN A 14 -27.04 -25.39 7.02
N ILE A 15 -27.00 -26.61 6.49
CA ILE A 15 -26.10 -26.98 5.37
C ILE A 15 -26.37 -26.12 4.14
N LEU A 16 -27.64 -26.00 3.72
CA LEU A 16 -28.04 -25.21 2.57
C LEU A 16 -27.72 -23.72 2.78
N GLY A 17 -27.86 -23.21 4.01
CA GLY A 17 -27.53 -21.84 4.38
C GLY A 17 -26.06 -21.49 4.12
N HIS A 18 -25.14 -22.46 4.28
CA HIS A 18 -23.74 -22.29 3.92
C HIS A 18 -23.48 -22.27 2.41
N LEU A 19 -24.42 -22.75 1.58
CA LEU A 19 -24.32 -22.73 0.12
C LEU A 19 -24.93 -21.44 -0.49
N ILE A 20 -25.76 -20.73 0.28
CA ILE A 20 -26.35 -19.48 -0.16
C ILE A 20 -25.28 -18.38 -0.05
N PRO A 21 -25.08 -17.56 -1.10
CA PRO A 21 -24.07 -16.51 -1.05
C PRO A 21 -24.45 -15.45 -0.01
N SER A 22 -23.45 -14.98 0.76
CA SER A 22 -23.59 -13.86 1.70
C SER A 22 -23.68 -12.51 0.99
N GLU A 23 -23.25 -12.45 -0.27
CA GLU A 23 -23.15 -11.25 -1.09
C GLU A 23 -23.73 -11.50 -2.49
N VAL A 24 -24.45 -10.52 -3.02
CA VAL A 24 -24.94 -10.53 -4.40
C VAL A 24 -24.40 -9.31 -5.11
N ARG A 25 -23.62 -9.52 -6.18
CA ARG A 25 -23.05 -8.44 -7.00
C ARG A 25 -23.94 -8.15 -8.20
N ASP A 26 -23.91 -6.90 -8.66
CA ASP A 26 -24.72 -6.41 -9.77
C ASP A 26 -26.20 -6.76 -9.65
N ALA A 27 -26.79 -6.45 -8.49
CA ALA A 27 -28.15 -6.85 -8.11
C ALA A 27 -29.28 -6.37 -9.06
N GLY A 28 -28.98 -5.56 -10.07
CA GLY A 28 -29.90 -5.15 -11.14
C GLY A 28 -29.63 -5.75 -12.53
N ALA A 29 -28.54 -6.49 -12.75
CA ALA A 29 -28.17 -7.02 -14.08
C ALA A 29 -28.57 -8.49 -14.31
N ALA A 30 -28.66 -9.29 -13.23
CA ALA A 30 -29.04 -10.70 -13.31
C ALA A 30 -30.23 -11.00 -12.37
N PRO A 31 -31.00 -12.08 -12.61
CA PRO A 31 -32.00 -12.53 -11.65
C PRO A 31 -31.32 -12.74 -10.29
N ARG A 32 -31.77 -12.06 -9.24
CA ARG A 32 -31.16 -12.16 -7.89
C ARG A 32 -31.17 -13.59 -7.33
N MET A 33 -32.03 -14.43 -7.90
CA MET A 33 -32.18 -15.85 -7.60
C MET A 33 -31.28 -16.77 -8.44
N ALA A 34 -30.52 -16.24 -9.42
CA ALA A 34 -29.66 -17.03 -10.29
C ALA A 34 -28.65 -17.92 -9.52
N PRO A 35 -28.00 -17.45 -8.43
CA PRO A 35 -27.10 -18.30 -7.65
C PRO A 35 -27.80 -19.48 -6.97
N LEU A 36 -29.12 -19.41 -6.80
CA LEU A 36 -29.93 -20.39 -6.07
C LEU A 36 -30.76 -21.28 -7.00
N LEU A 37 -30.71 -21.03 -8.31
CA LEU A 37 -31.52 -21.74 -9.28
C LEU A 37 -31.25 -23.25 -9.25
N SER A 38 -29.99 -23.66 -9.10
CA SER A 38 -29.60 -25.08 -8.97
C SER A 38 -30.24 -25.75 -7.75
N LEU A 39 -30.27 -25.07 -6.60
CA LEU A 39 -30.89 -25.57 -5.36
C LEU A 39 -32.41 -25.65 -5.50
N LEU A 40 -33.04 -24.64 -6.10
CA LEU A 40 -34.48 -24.60 -6.34
C LEU A 40 -34.95 -25.70 -7.30
N LEU A 41 -34.10 -26.11 -8.24
CA LEU A 41 -34.38 -27.15 -9.23
C LEU A 41 -33.96 -28.56 -8.78
N ALA A 42 -33.24 -28.72 -7.67
CA ALA A 42 -32.67 -30.01 -7.25
C ALA A 42 -33.73 -31.07 -6.90
N CYS A 43 -34.55 -30.85 -5.87
CA CYS A 43 -35.69 -31.72 -5.53
C CYS A 43 -36.72 -30.98 -4.69
N LYS A 44 -37.93 -31.57 -4.51
CA LYS A 44 -39.03 -30.94 -3.77
C LYS A 44 -38.66 -30.58 -2.32
N LYS A 45 -37.94 -31.44 -1.60
CA LYS A 45 -37.53 -31.18 -0.20
C LYS A 45 -36.56 -30.00 -0.12
N ILE A 46 -35.47 -30.05 -0.89
CA ILE A 46 -34.46 -28.97 -0.93
C ILE A 46 -35.12 -27.66 -1.36
N ARG A 47 -35.98 -27.67 -2.38
CA ARG A 47 -36.72 -26.48 -2.81
C ARG A 47 -37.53 -25.85 -1.68
N LEU A 48 -38.25 -26.65 -0.88
CA LEU A 48 -39.02 -26.14 0.25
C LEU A 48 -38.12 -25.55 1.34
N ASP A 49 -37.00 -26.22 1.67
CA ASP A 49 -36.02 -25.73 2.64
C ASP A 49 -35.37 -24.43 2.15
N THR A 50 -34.97 -24.34 0.88
CA THR A 50 -34.46 -23.12 0.26
C THR A 50 -35.50 -21.99 0.29
N LEU A 51 -36.77 -22.25 -0.02
CA LEU A 51 -37.84 -21.25 0.09
C LEU A 51 -38.03 -20.74 1.53
N GLN A 52 -37.85 -21.59 2.54
CA GLN A 52 -37.88 -21.14 3.94
C GLN A 52 -36.66 -20.30 4.30
N LEU A 53 -35.46 -20.69 3.85
CA LEU A 53 -34.24 -19.91 4.02
C LEU A 53 -34.37 -18.53 3.36
N LEU A 54 -34.93 -18.46 2.15
CA LEU A 54 -35.13 -17.21 1.41
C LEU A 54 -36.00 -16.19 2.16
N LYS A 55 -36.92 -16.62 3.03
CA LYS A 55 -37.70 -15.71 3.87
C LYS A 55 -36.85 -14.98 4.91
N LYS A 56 -35.72 -15.57 5.31
CA LYS A 56 -34.79 -15.04 6.32
C LYS A 56 -33.47 -14.56 5.72
N TRP A 57 -33.16 -14.97 4.49
CA TRP A 57 -31.93 -14.61 3.81
C TRP A 57 -31.94 -13.13 3.42
N SER A 58 -30.88 -12.43 3.81
CA SER A 58 -30.65 -11.07 3.37
C SER A 58 -29.16 -10.85 3.14
N PRO A 59 -28.67 -11.12 1.92
CA PRO A 59 -27.28 -10.89 1.58
C PRO A 59 -26.99 -9.39 1.54
N VAL A 60 -25.71 -9.03 1.48
CA VAL A 60 -25.33 -7.68 1.09
C VAL A 60 -25.46 -7.55 -0.42
N TYR A 61 -26.31 -6.63 -0.88
CA TYR A 61 -26.48 -6.35 -2.29
C TYR A 61 -25.52 -5.24 -2.72
N HIS A 62 -24.53 -5.60 -3.53
CA HIS A 62 -23.56 -4.65 -4.06
C HIS A 62 -24.05 -4.08 -5.39
N PHE A 63 -24.17 -2.76 -5.43
CA PHE A 63 -24.33 -1.99 -6.66
C PHE A 63 -22.99 -1.41 -7.05
N GLU A 64 -22.51 -1.79 -8.22
CA GLU A 64 -21.23 -1.37 -8.77
C GLU A 64 -21.38 -0.22 -9.77
N ARG A 65 -22.57 -0.10 -10.38
CA ARG A 65 -22.87 0.92 -11.41
C ARG A 65 -24.18 1.67 -11.13
N PRO A 66 -24.21 3.00 -11.25
CA PRO A 66 -25.45 3.78 -11.19
C PRO A 66 -26.49 3.36 -12.23
N ALA A 67 -26.04 3.02 -13.45
CA ALA A 67 -26.92 2.60 -14.54
C ALA A 67 -27.73 1.34 -14.20
N THR A 68 -27.14 0.41 -13.43
CA THR A 68 -27.80 -0.80 -12.96
C THR A 68 -28.95 -0.48 -12.00
N ILE A 69 -28.83 0.57 -11.18
CA ILE A 69 -29.88 1.03 -10.27
C ILE A 69 -31.01 1.71 -11.06
N LEU A 70 -30.65 2.59 -12.00
CA LEU A 70 -31.62 3.34 -12.81
C LEU A 70 -32.46 2.44 -13.72
N GLY A 71 -31.88 1.36 -14.25
CA GLY A 71 -32.58 0.40 -15.10
C GLY A 71 -33.37 -0.67 -14.34
N ALA A 72 -33.16 -0.81 -13.03
CA ALA A 72 -33.77 -1.86 -12.24
C ALA A 72 -35.26 -1.62 -11.98
N ARG A 73 -36.05 -2.69 -12.09
CA ARG A 73 -37.46 -2.70 -11.68
C ARG A 73 -37.59 -3.49 -10.38
N TRP A 74 -37.65 -2.80 -9.25
CA TRP A 74 -37.83 -3.42 -7.94
C TRP A 74 -39.22 -4.02 -7.84
N ARG A 75 -39.31 -5.33 -7.64
CA ARG A 75 -40.62 -5.98 -7.47
C ARG A 75 -40.90 -6.25 -5.99
N PRO A 76 -42.16 -6.11 -5.52
CA PRO A 76 -42.51 -6.37 -4.13
C PRO A 76 -42.30 -7.83 -3.68
N ASP A 77 -42.28 -8.77 -4.63
CA ASP A 77 -42.12 -10.22 -4.41
C ASP A 77 -40.65 -10.68 -4.37
N GLU A 78 -39.69 -9.76 -4.54
CA GLU A 78 -38.26 -10.07 -4.47
C GLU A 78 -37.76 -10.28 -3.02
N PRO A 79 -36.72 -11.10 -2.80
CA PRO A 79 -36.12 -11.28 -1.48
C PRO A 79 -35.68 -9.93 -0.88
N HIS A 80 -35.93 -9.78 0.42
CA HIS A 80 -35.74 -8.52 1.14
C HIS A 80 -34.30 -8.01 1.03
N MET A 81 -34.14 -6.83 0.42
CA MET A 81 -32.86 -6.13 0.29
C MET A 81 -32.57 -5.33 1.56
N ARG A 82 -32.32 -6.00 2.68
CA ARG A 82 -32.08 -5.32 3.96
C ARG A 82 -30.77 -4.55 3.97
N ASN A 83 -29.74 -5.08 3.31
CA ASN A 83 -28.40 -4.50 3.33
C ASN A 83 -27.95 -4.15 1.91
N ILE A 84 -27.68 -2.87 1.69
CA ILE A 84 -27.23 -2.35 0.39
C ILE A 84 -25.80 -1.82 0.53
N SER A 85 -24.95 -2.09 -0.46
CA SER A 85 -23.61 -1.54 -0.58
C SER A 85 -23.46 -0.82 -1.93
N LEU A 86 -23.16 0.47 -1.91
CA LEU A 86 -22.88 1.29 -3.09
C LEU A 86 -21.37 1.37 -3.29
N ARG A 87 -20.83 0.62 -4.26
CA ARG A 87 -19.38 0.52 -4.51
C ARG A 87 -18.94 1.59 -5.48
N LEU A 88 -18.64 2.76 -4.95
CA LEU A 88 -18.42 3.99 -5.73
C LEU A 88 -17.32 3.85 -6.80
N PHE A 89 -16.29 3.07 -6.52
CA PHE A 89 -15.09 2.93 -7.35
C PHE A 89 -14.99 1.58 -8.05
N ALA A 90 -16.10 0.85 -8.17
CA ALA A 90 -16.11 -0.47 -8.79
C ALA A 90 -15.71 -0.44 -10.28
N ASP A 91 -16.04 0.62 -11.01
CA ASP A 91 -15.64 0.81 -12.42
C ASP A 91 -14.40 1.70 -12.58
N MET A 92 -13.69 2.00 -11.49
CA MET A 92 -12.51 2.87 -11.53
C MET A 92 -11.45 2.35 -12.51
N ASP A 93 -10.91 3.22 -13.36
CA ASP A 93 -9.71 2.91 -14.14
C ASP A 93 -8.45 3.23 -13.33
N LEU A 94 -7.68 2.19 -13.01
CA LEU A 94 -6.41 2.31 -12.28
C LEU A 94 -5.40 3.19 -13.01
N HIS A 95 -5.39 3.15 -14.35
CA HIS A 95 -4.47 3.97 -15.11
C HIS A 95 -4.82 5.44 -14.92
N ALA A 96 -6.08 5.83 -15.08
CA ALA A 96 -6.51 7.21 -14.88
C ALA A 96 -6.35 7.68 -13.42
N ALA A 97 -6.56 6.80 -12.43
CA ALA A 97 -6.34 7.09 -11.02
C ALA A 97 -4.89 7.47 -10.67
N HIS A 98 -3.89 7.03 -11.46
CA HIS A 98 -2.48 7.35 -11.21
C HIS A 98 -2.05 8.76 -11.64
N TYR A 99 -2.79 9.41 -12.55
CA TYR A 99 -2.33 10.66 -13.20
C TYR A 99 -3.10 11.90 -12.75
N ILE A 100 -4.28 11.73 -12.16
CA ILE A 100 -5.19 12.84 -11.94
C ILE A 100 -5.59 12.87 -10.46
N THR A 101 -5.24 13.97 -9.78
CA THR A 101 -5.67 14.23 -8.40
C THR A 101 -7.15 14.60 -8.34
N ALA A 102 -7.71 15.21 -9.38
CA ALA A 102 -9.10 15.67 -9.39
C ALA A 102 -10.12 14.60 -9.84
N PHE A 103 -11.02 14.21 -8.93
CA PHE A 103 -12.16 13.32 -9.20
C PHE A 103 -12.98 13.71 -10.43
N GLY A 104 -13.30 15.01 -10.58
CA GLY A 104 -14.23 15.47 -11.61
C GLY A 104 -13.67 15.54 -13.03
N ALA A 105 -12.35 15.63 -13.20
CA ALA A 105 -11.74 15.85 -14.51
C ALA A 105 -11.42 14.55 -15.28
N SER A 106 -11.37 13.42 -14.59
CA SER A 106 -10.81 12.18 -15.11
C SER A 106 -11.85 11.20 -15.67
N GLY A 107 -13.16 11.43 -15.41
CA GLY A 107 -14.22 10.46 -15.72
C GLY A 107 -14.11 9.15 -14.93
N VAL A 108 -13.16 9.07 -13.97
CA VAL A 108 -12.90 7.90 -13.13
C VAL A 108 -14.04 7.64 -12.15
N PHE A 109 -14.74 8.70 -11.78
CA PHE A 109 -15.87 8.68 -10.87
C PHE A 109 -16.86 9.77 -11.27
N ASP A 110 -18.12 9.39 -11.45
CA ASP A 110 -19.22 10.31 -11.74
C ASP A 110 -20.15 10.40 -10.52
N PRO A 111 -19.92 11.36 -9.61
CA PRO A 111 -20.74 11.52 -8.42
C PRO A 111 -22.19 11.88 -8.74
N ASP A 112 -22.43 12.64 -9.81
CA ASP A 112 -23.77 13.08 -10.19
C ASP A 112 -24.64 11.90 -10.62
N SER A 113 -24.06 10.91 -11.29
CA SER A 113 -24.76 9.66 -11.59
C SER A 113 -25.19 8.90 -10.33
N TRP A 114 -24.34 8.84 -9.30
CA TRP A 114 -24.70 8.22 -8.02
C TRP A 114 -25.78 9.01 -7.26
N VAL A 115 -25.68 10.34 -7.23
CA VAL A 115 -26.69 11.21 -6.62
C VAL A 115 -28.05 11.05 -7.33
N ARG A 116 -28.06 11.03 -8.67
CA ARG A 116 -29.29 10.81 -9.46
C ARG A 116 -29.91 9.44 -9.17
N CYS A 117 -29.11 8.37 -9.19
CA CYS A 117 -29.63 7.02 -9.02
C CYS A 117 -30.08 6.71 -7.58
N ALA A 118 -29.60 7.44 -6.56
CA ALA A 118 -30.01 7.26 -5.16
C ALA A 118 -31.54 7.29 -4.99
N THR A 119 -32.25 8.15 -5.73
CA THR A 119 -33.72 8.25 -5.70
C THR A 119 -34.45 7.00 -6.19
N SER A 120 -33.76 6.21 -7.02
CA SER A 120 -34.25 4.97 -7.62
C SER A 120 -33.82 3.73 -6.84
N LEU A 121 -33.20 3.87 -5.66
CA LEU A 121 -32.88 2.73 -4.81
C LEU A 121 -34.16 2.07 -4.25
N PRO A 122 -34.13 0.75 -3.98
CA PRO A 122 -35.26 0.06 -3.38
C PRO A 122 -35.54 0.61 -1.98
N ARG A 123 -36.81 0.86 -1.65
CA ARG A 123 -37.21 1.47 -0.37
C ARG A 123 -37.77 0.47 0.63
N LEU A 124 -38.29 -0.66 0.15
CA LEU A 124 -38.96 -1.64 0.99
C LEU A 124 -37.94 -2.52 1.71
N ALA A 125 -38.12 -2.63 3.02
CA ALA A 125 -37.36 -3.53 3.89
C ALA A 125 -35.84 -3.31 3.92
N VAL A 126 -35.35 -2.12 3.54
CA VAL A 126 -33.94 -1.75 3.72
C VAL A 126 -33.70 -1.41 5.19
N GLU A 127 -32.74 -2.07 5.80
CA GLU A 127 -32.30 -1.88 7.19
C GLU A 127 -30.97 -1.13 7.26
N SER A 128 -30.10 -1.22 6.25
CA SER A 128 -28.85 -0.47 6.21
C SER A 128 -28.35 -0.20 4.80
N VAL A 129 -27.66 0.93 4.63
CA VAL A 129 -26.94 1.28 3.40
C VAL A 129 -25.50 1.62 3.73
N VAL A 130 -24.56 1.02 3.00
CA VAL A 130 -23.13 1.31 3.10
C VAL A 130 -22.65 1.95 1.80
N VAL A 131 -22.09 3.14 1.88
CA VAL A 131 -21.33 3.76 0.79
C VAL A 131 -19.89 3.27 0.90
N ASP A 132 -19.52 2.32 0.03
CA ASP A 132 -18.22 1.65 0.03
C ASP A 132 -17.15 2.51 -0.67
N LEU A 133 -16.14 2.89 0.12
CA LEU A 133 -15.04 3.78 -0.28
C LEU A 133 -13.78 3.03 -0.74
N THR A 134 -13.88 1.72 -1.00
CA THR A 134 -12.74 0.93 -1.49
C THR A 134 -12.35 1.44 -2.87
N ALA A 135 -11.27 2.22 -2.95
CA ALA A 135 -10.72 2.76 -4.21
C ALA A 135 -9.98 1.66 -5.00
N ALA A 136 -10.73 0.65 -5.43
CA ALA A 136 -10.24 -0.44 -6.26
C ALA A 136 -11.35 -0.93 -7.21
N PRO A 137 -11.02 -1.27 -8.47
CA PRO A 137 -12.00 -1.80 -9.41
C PRO A 137 -12.61 -3.12 -8.91
N ALA A 138 -13.87 -3.39 -9.25
CA ALA A 138 -14.60 -4.57 -8.83
C ALA A 138 -13.92 -5.87 -9.27
N TRP A 139 -13.34 -5.91 -10.48
CA TRP A 139 -12.59 -7.06 -10.96
C TRP A 139 -11.39 -7.37 -10.07
N MET A 140 -10.72 -6.34 -9.55
CA MET A 140 -9.57 -6.51 -8.65
C MET A 140 -10.03 -7.07 -7.32
N VAL A 141 -11.10 -6.51 -6.74
CA VAL A 141 -11.65 -7.03 -5.48
C VAL A 141 -12.17 -8.47 -5.63
N ALA A 142 -12.73 -8.82 -6.79
CA ALA A 142 -13.22 -10.16 -7.07
C ALA A 142 -12.10 -11.19 -7.29
N ARG A 143 -11.10 -10.85 -8.10
CA ARG A 143 -10.13 -11.83 -8.64
C ARG A 143 -8.76 -11.76 -7.98
N ARG A 144 -8.38 -10.59 -7.47
CA ARG A 144 -7.05 -10.26 -6.92
C ARG A 144 -7.15 -9.43 -5.64
N PRO A 145 -7.78 -9.97 -4.57
CA PRO A 145 -7.90 -9.25 -3.31
C PRO A 145 -6.54 -8.89 -2.69
N ASP A 146 -5.49 -9.67 -3.00
CA ASP A 146 -4.09 -9.38 -2.66
C ASP A 146 -3.60 -8.04 -3.25
N TRP A 147 -4.07 -7.68 -4.45
CA TRP A 147 -3.68 -6.45 -5.14
C TRP A 147 -4.38 -5.21 -4.60
N VAL A 148 -5.60 -5.34 -4.09
CA VAL A 148 -6.38 -4.23 -3.52
C VAL A 148 -5.54 -3.51 -2.46
N ARG A 149 -4.91 -4.26 -1.57
CA ARG A 149 -4.04 -3.70 -0.53
C ARG A 149 -2.84 -2.96 -1.15
N GLY A 150 -2.19 -3.52 -2.16
CA GLY A 150 -1.07 -2.87 -2.85
C GLY A 150 -1.49 -1.55 -3.49
N THR A 151 -2.60 -1.55 -4.21
CA THR A 151 -3.16 -0.37 -4.87
C THR A 151 -3.56 0.71 -3.87
N LEU A 152 -4.28 0.37 -2.81
CA LEU A 152 -4.70 1.35 -1.81
C LEU A 152 -3.50 1.98 -1.09
N LEU A 153 -2.42 1.21 -0.87
CA LEU A 153 -1.22 1.68 -0.18
C LEU A 153 -0.22 2.42 -1.08
N ASP A 154 -0.45 2.43 -2.39
CA ASP A 154 0.35 3.18 -3.35
C ASP A 154 0.36 4.68 -2.99
N ALA A 155 1.55 5.28 -3.02
CA ALA A 155 1.72 6.69 -2.69
C ALA A 155 0.95 7.62 -3.63
N ARG A 156 0.68 7.18 -4.87
CA ARG A 156 -0.09 7.93 -5.88
C ARG A 156 -1.56 8.02 -5.51
N ASN A 157 -2.11 7.02 -4.82
CA ASN A 157 -3.50 6.99 -4.37
C ASN A 157 -3.69 7.66 -3.00
N ARG A 158 -2.65 8.31 -2.45
CA ARG A 158 -2.65 8.85 -1.08
C ARG A 158 -3.66 9.96 -0.86
N CYS A 159 -3.83 10.84 -1.85
CA CYS A 159 -4.79 11.94 -1.81
C CYS A 159 -6.12 11.58 -2.48
N PHE A 160 -6.26 10.35 -2.98
CA PHE A 160 -7.42 9.97 -3.78
C PHE A 160 -8.72 10.17 -3.02
N LEU A 161 -8.81 10.04 -1.69
CA LEU A 161 -10.07 10.33 -0.98
C LEU A 161 -10.18 11.78 -0.47
N ASP A 162 -9.08 12.52 -0.42
CA ASP A 162 -9.06 13.91 0.07
C ASP A 162 -9.86 14.81 -0.87
N ASP A 163 -9.74 14.58 -2.19
CA ASP A 163 -10.40 15.39 -3.22
C ASP A 163 -11.88 15.02 -3.44
N GLY A 164 -12.39 13.98 -2.76
CA GLY A 164 -13.74 13.42 -2.96
C GLY A 164 -14.69 13.67 -1.79
N VAL A 165 -14.26 14.46 -0.81
CA VAL A 165 -15.00 14.70 0.43
C VAL A 165 -16.37 15.30 0.14
N VAL A 166 -16.45 16.28 -0.78
CA VAL A 166 -17.70 16.99 -1.10
C VAL A 166 -18.68 16.03 -1.80
N GLU A 167 -18.18 15.31 -2.80
CA GLU A 167 -18.90 14.43 -3.70
C GLU A 167 -19.49 13.23 -2.96
N VAL A 168 -18.67 12.55 -2.16
CA VAL A 168 -19.11 11.41 -1.34
C VAL A 168 -20.13 11.87 -0.30
N THR A 169 -19.93 13.04 0.31
CA THR A 169 -20.89 13.61 1.26
C THR A 169 -22.24 13.87 0.58
N ALA A 170 -22.24 14.41 -0.66
CA ALA A 170 -23.46 14.65 -1.41
C ALA A 170 -24.24 13.36 -1.70
N ILE A 171 -23.54 12.27 -2.02
CA ILE A 171 -24.14 10.94 -2.20
C ILE A 171 -24.74 10.44 -0.89
N VAL A 172 -23.98 10.46 0.21
CA VAL A 172 -24.48 10.04 1.54
C VAL A 172 -25.70 10.85 1.93
N LYS A 173 -25.67 12.17 1.74
CA LYS A 173 -26.80 13.05 2.00
C LYS A 173 -28.02 12.61 1.19
N LYS A 174 -27.84 12.38 -0.11
CA LYS A 174 -28.96 12.02 -0.98
C LYS A 174 -29.57 10.67 -0.62
N VAL A 175 -28.74 9.70 -0.27
CA VAL A 175 -29.19 8.39 0.22
C VAL A 175 -29.94 8.54 1.55
N SER A 176 -29.42 9.32 2.49
CA SER A 176 -30.08 9.59 3.76
C SER A 176 -31.44 10.30 3.59
N GLU A 177 -31.56 11.23 2.64
CA GLU A 177 -32.86 11.85 2.30
C GLU A 177 -33.89 10.83 1.80
N VAL A 178 -33.45 9.82 1.04
CA VAL A 178 -34.34 8.79 0.45
C VAL A 178 -34.88 7.85 1.51
N TYR A 179 -34.06 7.45 2.48
CA TYR A 179 -34.46 6.48 3.49
C TYR A 179 -34.93 7.10 4.82
N GLY A 180 -34.57 8.36 5.08
CA GLY A 180 -34.85 9.03 6.35
C GLY A 180 -34.04 8.49 7.53
N PRO A 181 -34.35 8.94 8.76
CA PRO A 181 -33.53 8.67 9.94
C PRO A 181 -33.58 7.21 10.45
N GLY A 182 -34.55 6.41 9.98
CA GLY A 182 -34.75 5.03 10.43
C GLY A 182 -33.79 4.02 9.82
N VAL A 183 -33.13 4.36 8.72
CA VAL A 183 -32.17 3.48 8.04
C VAL A 183 -30.77 4.09 8.15
N PRO A 184 -29.84 3.46 8.88
CA PRO A 184 -28.47 3.93 8.93
C PRO A 184 -27.81 3.93 7.54
N VAL A 185 -27.23 5.08 7.19
CA VAL A 185 -26.35 5.24 6.03
C VAL A 185 -24.92 5.40 6.54
N HIS A 186 -24.08 4.41 6.28
CA HIS A 186 -22.70 4.37 6.76
C HIS A 186 -21.70 4.57 5.62
N LEU A 187 -20.49 5.01 5.96
CA LEU A 187 -19.34 4.86 5.09
C LEU A 187 -18.68 3.50 5.38
N GLY A 188 -18.18 2.81 4.36
CA GLY A 188 -17.55 1.51 4.54
C GLY A 188 -16.45 1.22 3.52
N GLY A 189 -16.16 -0.05 3.33
CA GLY A 189 -15.09 -0.51 2.44
C GLY A 189 -13.74 -0.67 3.13
N VAL A 190 -12.70 -0.94 2.34
CA VAL A 190 -11.31 -1.09 2.76
C VAL A 190 -10.58 0.21 2.43
N VAL A 191 -10.15 0.94 3.47
CA VAL A 191 -9.58 2.29 3.33
C VAL A 191 -8.25 2.39 4.06
N THR A 192 -7.30 3.17 3.52
CA THR A 192 -6.03 3.37 4.21
C THR A 192 -6.17 4.22 5.47
N ARG A 193 -5.34 3.94 6.49
CA ARG A 193 -5.25 4.81 7.67
C ARG A 193 -4.83 6.25 7.33
N LYS A 194 -4.15 6.48 6.20
CA LYS A 194 -3.77 7.82 5.77
C LYS A 194 -4.99 8.66 5.38
N ALA A 195 -6.01 8.05 4.79
CA ALA A 195 -7.27 8.70 4.45
C ALA A 195 -8.22 8.90 5.64
N LYS A 196 -7.80 8.58 6.87
CA LYS A 196 -8.62 8.73 8.08
C LYS A 196 -9.11 10.17 8.29
N LYS A 197 -8.30 11.17 7.93
CA LYS A 197 -8.69 12.58 8.00
C LYS A 197 -9.84 12.88 7.04
N ALA A 198 -9.73 12.53 5.76
CA ALA A 198 -10.79 12.72 4.77
C ALA A 198 -12.08 11.98 5.14
N VAL A 199 -12.00 10.72 5.56
CA VAL A 199 -13.19 9.97 6.00
C VAL A 199 -13.83 10.64 7.22
N ALA A 200 -13.04 11.10 8.20
CA ALA A 200 -13.59 11.84 9.34
C ALA A 200 -14.27 13.14 8.92
N GLU A 201 -13.72 13.84 7.93
CA GLU A 201 -14.31 15.03 7.34
C GLU A 201 -15.64 14.72 6.63
N MET A 202 -15.68 13.67 5.80
CA MET A 202 -16.90 13.17 5.16
C MET A 202 -17.98 12.84 6.19
N LEU A 203 -17.63 12.10 7.26
CA LEU A 203 -18.57 11.76 8.33
C LEU A 203 -19.11 13.02 9.03
N ASN A 204 -18.23 13.94 9.42
CA ASN A 204 -18.63 15.16 10.12
C ASN A 204 -19.54 16.04 9.26
N ARG A 205 -19.18 16.19 7.97
CA ARG A 205 -19.96 16.96 7.01
C ARG A 205 -21.31 16.30 6.74
N ALA A 206 -21.34 15.00 6.50
CA ALA A 206 -22.58 14.26 6.25
C ALA A 206 -23.54 14.33 7.45
N ARG A 207 -23.03 14.17 8.69
CA ARG A 207 -23.84 14.34 9.92
C ARG A 207 -24.41 15.75 10.03
N LYS A 208 -23.60 16.77 9.74
CA LYS A 208 -24.03 18.18 9.77
C LYS A 208 -25.11 18.47 8.73
N GLU A 209 -24.96 17.97 7.51
CA GLU A 209 -25.88 18.25 6.40
C GLU A 209 -27.18 17.44 6.44
N THR A 210 -27.15 16.23 7.01
CA THR A 210 -28.33 15.35 7.10
C THR A 210 -29.05 15.42 8.44
N GLY A 211 -28.40 15.96 9.48
CA GLY A 211 -28.87 15.87 10.87
C GLY A 211 -28.82 14.44 11.45
N CYS A 212 -28.33 13.45 10.69
CA CYS A 212 -28.32 12.05 11.10
C CYS A 212 -27.05 11.74 11.90
N VAL A 213 -27.19 11.44 13.20
CA VAL A 213 -26.07 11.07 14.07
C VAL A 213 -25.52 9.66 13.82
N ASN A 214 -26.32 8.79 13.19
CA ASN A 214 -26.00 7.38 12.96
C ASN A 214 -25.07 7.13 11.75
N ILE A 215 -24.49 8.17 11.15
CA ILE A 215 -23.52 8.01 10.07
C ILE A 215 -22.16 7.68 10.72
N ALA A 216 -21.60 6.51 10.43
CA ALA A 216 -20.34 6.03 10.97
C ALA A 216 -19.52 5.35 9.88
N PHE A 217 -18.23 5.13 10.14
CA PHE A 217 -17.40 4.27 9.30
C PHE A 217 -17.44 2.85 9.85
N VAL A 218 -17.96 1.90 9.07
CA VAL A 218 -18.10 0.47 9.42
C VAL A 218 -17.16 -0.44 8.63
N GLY A 219 -16.20 0.16 7.91
CA GLY A 219 -15.25 -0.54 7.06
C GLY A 219 -13.94 -0.97 7.76
N GLU A 220 -13.01 -1.47 6.96
CA GLU A 220 -11.67 -1.88 7.41
C GLU A 220 -10.64 -0.77 7.19
N TRP A 221 -9.84 -0.50 8.22
CA TRP A 221 -8.67 0.36 8.11
C TRP A 221 -7.42 -0.46 7.79
N ILE A 222 -6.95 -0.40 6.55
CA ILE A 222 -5.64 -0.97 6.24
C ILE A 222 -4.55 0.01 6.68
N ALA A 223 -3.70 -0.48 7.58
CA ALA A 223 -2.39 0.14 7.74
C ALA A 223 -1.60 -0.08 6.44
N GLY A 224 -0.74 0.89 6.11
CA GLY A 224 0.35 0.71 5.15
C GLY A 224 1.12 -0.59 5.35
N PRO A 225 2.16 -0.89 4.53
CA PRO A 225 3.26 -1.67 5.09
C PRO A 225 3.52 -1.06 6.46
N LYS A 226 3.53 -1.91 7.53
CA LYS A 226 3.74 -1.46 8.91
C LYS A 226 4.74 -0.32 8.83
N GLU A 227 4.38 0.85 9.34
CA GLU A 227 5.33 1.95 9.45
C GLU A 227 6.67 1.32 9.83
N LEU A 228 7.63 1.37 8.90
CA LEU A 228 8.80 0.49 8.95
C LEU A 228 9.30 0.54 10.39
N PRO A 229 9.31 -0.58 11.14
CA PRO A 229 9.72 -0.55 12.53
C PRO A 229 11.02 0.23 12.61
N THR A 230 11.14 1.15 13.56
CA THR A 230 12.26 2.10 13.61
C THR A 230 13.62 1.42 13.39
N ARG A 231 13.80 0.21 13.93
CA ARG A 231 14.98 -0.67 13.75
C ARG A 231 15.32 -1.11 12.31
N LEU A 232 14.31 -1.20 11.43
CA LEU A 232 14.44 -1.60 10.02
C LEU A 232 14.51 -0.40 9.07
N SER A 233 14.39 0.83 9.57
CA SER A 233 14.46 2.05 8.76
C SER A 233 15.75 2.81 9.06
N LEU A 234 16.68 2.83 8.09
CA LEU A 234 17.95 3.55 8.19
C LEU A 234 17.74 5.02 8.62
N VAL A 235 16.76 5.69 8.02
CA VAL A 235 16.45 7.10 8.31
C VAL A 235 15.94 7.26 9.74
N LEU A 236 14.99 6.44 10.18
CA LEU A 236 14.42 6.56 11.52
C LEU A 236 15.46 6.22 12.60
N LEU A 237 16.23 5.14 12.38
CA LEU A 237 17.27 4.70 13.29
C LEU A 237 18.37 5.77 13.48
N CYS A 238 18.95 6.27 12.38
CA CYS A 238 19.97 7.32 12.43
C CYS A 238 19.44 8.60 13.10
N ARG A 239 18.16 8.94 12.86
CA ARG A 239 17.51 10.09 13.50
C ARG A 239 17.30 9.86 15.00
N CYS A 240 16.98 8.64 15.44
CA CYS A 240 16.93 8.28 16.87
C CYS A 240 18.27 8.49 17.57
N TRP A 241 19.37 8.16 16.88
CA TRP A 241 20.73 8.39 17.37
C TRP A 241 21.18 9.86 17.28
N GLY A 242 20.30 10.78 16.88
CA GLY A 242 20.55 12.22 16.90
C GLY A 242 21.29 12.75 15.67
N MET A 243 21.39 11.98 14.58
CA MET A 243 21.94 12.47 13.32
C MET A 243 21.05 13.54 12.69
N LYS A 244 21.69 14.55 12.09
CA LYS A 244 21.00 15.52 11.24
C LYS A 244 20.85 14.93 9.84
N LEU A 245 19.60 14.69 9.42
CA LEU A 245 19.29 14.11 8.12
C LEU A 245 18.59 15.12 7.22
N ASP A 246 18.90 15.08 5.92
CA ASP A 246 18.22 15.87 4.88
C ASP A 246 17.51 14.96 3.87
N GLY A 247 16.57 15.54 3.13
CA GLY A 247 15.93 14.92 1.97
C GLY A 247 14.45 14.57 2.15
N PRO A 248 13.80 14.13 1.06
CA PRO A 248 12.35 13.92 1.02
C PRO A 248 11.88 12.80 1.96
N ALA A 249 12.75 11.83 2.28
CA ALA A 249 12.44 10.78 3.25
C ALA A 249 12.31 11.33 4.68
N VAL A 250 12.98 12.44 5.01
CA VAL A 250 12.93 13.09 6.34
C VAL A 250 11.65 13.91 6.50
N ALA A 251 11.24 14.60 5.42
CA ALA A 251 10.00 15.39 5.35
C ALA A 251 8.73 14.54 5.52
N GLN A 252 8.80 13.23 5.24
CA GLN A 252 7.66 12.32 5.45
C GLN A 252 7.35 12.05 6.94
N TYR A 253 8.21 12.44 7.88
CA TYR A 253 8.10 12.12 9.31
C TYR A 253 8.06 13.39 10.19
N ASP A 254 7.18 14.33 9.87
CA ASP A 254 7.06 15.62 10.56
C ASP A 254 6.75 15.55 12.08
N THR A 255 6.94 16.69 12.73
CA THR A 255 7.25 16.96 14.15
C THR A 255 6.42 16.33 15.29
N PRO A 256 5.17 15.87 15.19
CA PRO A 256 4.55 15.17 16.33
C PRO A 256 5.13 13.77 16.58
N ARG A 257 5.74 13.16 15.56
CA ARG A 257 6.14 11.75 15.57
C ARG A 257 7.48 11.49 16.25
N TRP A 258 8.28 12.52 16.57
CA TRP A 258 9.61 12.32 17.15
C TRP A 258 9.56 11.71 18.56
N ILE A 259 8.57 12.10 19.37
CA ILE A 259 8.38 11.56 20.72
C ILE A 259 8.08 10.07 20.61
N GLN A 260 7.19 9.71 19.69
CA GLN A 260 6.82 8.34 19.44
C GLN A 260 8.00 7.50 18.93
N ILE A 261 8.74 7.99 17.93
CA ILE A 261 9.91 7.28 17.37
C ILE A 261 11.00 7.04 18.43
N ARG A 262 11.25 8.02 19.33
CA ARG A 262 12.18 7.84 20.46
C ARG A 262 11.67 6.83 21.49
N ASN A 263 10.37 6.85 21.79
CA ASN A 263 9.76 5.88 22.70
C ASN A 263 9.82 4.47 22.12
N GLU A 264 9.48 4.29 20.85
CA GLU A 264 9.59 3.01 20.13
C GLU A 264 11.02 2.49 20.12
N ALA A 265 12.02 3.35 19.90
CA ALA A 265 13.43 2.96 19.95
C ALA A 265 13.87 2.50 21.35
N ARG A 266 13.40 3.20 22.40
CA ARG A 266 13.68 2.84 23.79
C ARG A 266 13.01 1.51 24.16
N GLU A 267 11.75 1.33 23.80
CA GLU A 267 11.00 0.08 24.01
C GLU A 267 11.64 -1.10 23.26
N ALA A 268 12.17 -0.85 22.07
CA ALA A 268 12.89 -1.85 21.28
C ALA A 268 14.34 -2.10 21.76
N GLY A 269 14.80 -1.45 22.84
CA GLY A 269 16.14 -1.63 23.38
C GLY A 269 17.26 -1.16 22.44
N LEU A 270 16.97 -0.22 21.53
CA LEU A 270 17.96 0.31 20.59
C LEU A 270 18.98 1.16 21.35
N THR A 271 20.19 0.63 21.52
CA THR A 271 21.31 1.36 22.11
C THR A 271 21.77 2.47 21.17
N VAL A 272 22.02 3.65 21.74
CA VAL A 272 22.65 4.75 21.00
C VAL A 272 24.15 4.43 20.92
N PRO A 273 24.77 4.51 19.73
CA PRO A 273 26.20 4.30 19.60
C PRO A 273 26.98 5.28 20.46
N ASP A 274 28.05 4.81 21.09
CA ASP A 274 28.99 5.65 21.84
C ASP A 274 29.93 6.40 20.88
N VAL A 275 29.34 7.25 20.04
CA VAL A 275 30.00 8.08 19.03
C VAL A 275 29.19 9.37 18.87
N ASP A 276 29.85 10.54 18.82
CA ASP A 276 29.15 11.80 18.52
C ASP A 276 28.79 11.90 17.04
N LEU A 277 27.65 11.31 16.67
CA LEU A 277 27.18 11.29 15.29
C LEU A 277 26.83 12.68 14.72
N LYS A 278 26.79 13.74 15.55
CA LYS A 278 26.63 15.11 15.05
C LYS A 278 27.83 15.56 14.22
N ALA A 279 29.01 14.98 14.47
CA ALA A 279 30.24 15.25 13.73
C ALA A 279 30.17 14.79 12.26
N VAL A 280 29.27 13.85 11.93
CA VAL A 280 28.99 13.46 10.53
C VAL A 280 28.28 14.58 9.76
N GLY A 281 27.75 15.60 10.44
CA GLY A 281 27.05 16.70 9.80
C GLY A 281 25.70 16.29 9.20
N LEU A 282 25.27 17.02 8.16
CA LEU A 282 24.01 16.76 7.48
C LEU A 282 24.18 15.62 6.46
N VAL A 283 23.46 14.52 6.66
CA VAL A 283 23.53 13.34 5.78
C VAL A 283 22.24 13.18 4.98
N LYS A 284 22.37 12.89 3.68
CA LYS A 284 21.25 12.60 2.78
C LYS A 284 21.34 11.14 2.32
N TRP A 285 20.65 10.24 3.03
CA TRP A 285 20.59 8.84 2.65
C TRP A 285 19.87 8.67 1.30
N SER A 286 20.54 8.01 0.36
CA SER A 286 19.97 7.65 -0.93
C SER A 286 18.89 6.57 -0.78
N LYS A 287 18.04 6.44 -1.80
CA LYS A 287 17.06 5.34 -1.87
C LYS A 287 17.74 3.98 -1.81
N ASN A 288 18.92 3.85 -2.45
CA ASN A 288 19.69 2.62 -2.47
C ASN A 288 20.18 2.23 -1.08
N SER A 289 20.73 3.16 -0.29
CA SER A 289 21.13 2.89 1.10
C SER A 289 19.95 2.50 1.96
N CYS A 290 18.81 3.19 1.85
CA CYS A 290 17.61 2.86 2.60
C CYS A 290 17.09 1.45 2.28
N THR A 291 17.00 1.10 0.98
CA THR A 291 16.52 -0.22 0.55
C THR A 291 17.52 -1.32 0.90
N ALA A 292 18.82 -1.10 0.67
CA ALA A 292 19.86 -2.07 1.00
C ALA A 292 19.89 -2.35 2.52
N TYR A 293 19.74 -1.30 3.35
CA TYR A 293 19.69 -1.46 4.80
C TYR A 293 18.48 -2.29 5.21
N TYR A 294 17.29 -1.95 4.69
CA TYR A 294 16.07 -2.69 4.98
C TYR A 294 16.20 -4.18 4.63
N VAL A 295 16.68 -4.50 3.43
CA VAL A 295 16.83 -5.89 2.96
C VAL A 295 17.82 -6.67 3.84
N ASN A 296 18.97 -6.10 4.19
CA ASN A 296 19.94 -6.78 5.06
C ASN A 296 19.41 -6.92 6.49
N ALA A 297 18.76 -5.88 7.04
CA ALA A 297 18.22 -5.89 8.40
C ALA A 297 17.03 -6.85 8.57
N GLN A 298 16.31 -7.19 7.49
CA GLN A 298 15.30 -8.25 7.52
C GLN A 298 15.90 -9.65 7.73
N VAL A 299 17.16 -9.86 7.33
CA VAL A 299 17.86 -11.14 7.44
C VAL A 299 18.68 -11.21 8.73
N ASP A 300 19.45 -10.16 9.02
CA ASP A 300 20.34 -10.05 10.18
C ASP A 300 20.33 -8.60 10.70
N GLU A 301 19.33 -8.30 11.55
CA GLU A 301 19.13 -6.95 12.09
C GLU A 301 20.35 -6.46 12.89
N GLU A 302 20.90 -7.31 13.76
CA GLU A 302 21.96 -6.93 14.69
C GLU A 302 23.30 -6.76 13.97
N GLY A 303 23.67 -7.69 13.08
CA GLY A 303 24.88 -7.57 12.28
C GLY A 303 24.84 -6.36 11.35
N THR A 304 23.70 -6.14 10.66
CA THR A 304 23.51 -4.96 9.80
C THR A 304 23.65 -3.64 10.58
N ARG A 305 23.09 -3.60 11.80
CA ARG A 305 23.20 -2.42 12.68
C ARG A 305 24.63 -2.21 13.17
N SER A 306 25.33 -3.28 13.56
CA SER A 306 26.74 -3.23 13.96
C SER A 306 27.63 -2.66 12.85
N GLU A 307 27.41 -3.08 11.60
CA GLU A 307 28.12 -2.55 10.44
C GLU A 307 27.82 -1.08 10.19
N LEU A 308 26.56 -0.67 10.26
CA LEU A 308 26.18 0.74 10.17
C LEU A 308 26.93 1.58 11.21
N VAL A 309 26.97 1.13 12.47
CA VAL A 309 27.72 1.81 13.54
C VAL A 309 29.21 1.88 13.22
N ARG A 310 29.79 0.80 12.69
CA ARG A 310 31.21 0.75 12.29
C ARG A 310 31.52 1.75 11.16
N VAL A 311 30.67 1.83 10.13
CA VAL A 311 30.79 2.82 9.05
C VAL A 311 30.67 4.25 9.60
N LEU A 312 29.67 4.50 10.45
CA LEU A 312 29.45 5.82 11.04
C LEU A 312 30.60 6.27 11.94
N ARG A 313 31.16 5.35 12.75
CA ARG A 313 32.33 5.63 13.58
C ARG A 313 33.53 6.07 12.73
N PHE A 314 33.82 5.31 11.68
CA PHE A 314 34.89 5.66 10.75
C PHE A 314 34.63 7.01 10.06
N ALA A 315 33.39 7.30 9.68
CA ALA A 315 33.03 8.60 9.09
C ALA A 315 33.19 9.77 10.09
N VAL A 316 32.94 9.56 11.38
CA VAL A 316 33.20 10.55 12.43
C VAL A 316 34.70 10.76 12.60
N GLU A 317 35.48 9.70 12.78
CA GLU A 317 36.94 9.77 12.95
C GLU A 317 37.62 10.48 11.77
N ALA A 318 37.20 10.13 10.54
CA ALA A 318 37.62 10.76 9.29
C ALA A 318 37.46 12.29 9.32
N ARG A 319 36.38 12.79 9.93
CA ARG A 319 36.03 14.22 9.94
C ARG A 319 36.59 14.99 11.13
N THR A 320 36.72 14.36 12.29
CA THR A 320 37.10 15.04 13.54
C THR A 320 38.60 15.08 13.78
N VAL A 321 39.29 13.96 13.53
CA VAL A 321 40.72 13.83 13.86
C VAL A 321 41.60 14.44 12.76
N GLY A 322 41.01 14.76 11.59
CA GLY A 322 41.76 15.26 10.45
C GLY A 322 42.81 14.24 10.04
N ILE A 323 42.36 13.01 9.77
CA ILE A 323 43.22 11.86 9.53
C ILE A 323 44.26 12.19 8.46
N GLN A 324 45.54 12.24 8.85
CA GLN A 324 46.67 12.36 7.95
C GLN A 324 47.16 10.95 7.60
N GLY A 325 46.91 10.49 6.36
CA GLY A 325 47.44 9.23 5.82
C GLY A 325 46.40 8.29 5.21
N ASP A 326 46.87 7.16 4.67
CA ASP A 326 46.09 6.07 4.04
C ASP A 326 45.33 5.21 5.06
N VAL A 327 44.63 5.85 6.01
CA VAL A 327 43.84 5.09 6.99
C VAL A 327 42.61 4.51 6.30
N ALA A 328 42.52 3.18 6.36
CA ALA A 328 41.42 2.41 5.83
C ALA A 328 40.93 1.40 6.86
N ILE A 329 39.66 1.04 6.78
CA ILE A 329 39.07 -0.05 7.57
C ILE A 329 38.60 -1.17 6.65
N ASP A 330 38.89 -2.40 7.06
CA ASP A 330 38.47 -3.61 6.37
C ASP A 330 37.29 -4.27 7.10
N PHE A 331 36.24 -4.54 6.34
CA PHE A 331 35.10 -5.33 6.81
C PHE A 331 35.41 -6.82 6.68
N GLU A 332 34.60 -7.64 7.35
CA GLU A 332 34.68 -9.08 7.17
C GLU A 332 34.20 -9.48 5.76
N PRO A 333 34.68 -10.60 5.21
CA PRO A 333 34.12 -11.18 3.99
C PRO A 333 32.61 -11.35 4.14
N ALA A 334 31.86 -10.84 3.15
CA ALA A 334 30.41 -10.78 3.24
C ALA A 334 29.78 -11.02 1.87
N ILE A 335 28.52 -11.48 1.83
CA ILE A 335 27.78 -11.67 0.57
C ILE A 335 27.57 -10.36 -0.21
N ARG A 336 27.20 -10.47 -1.49
CA ARG A 336 27.07 -9.33 -2.41
C ARG A 336 26.15 -8.23 -1.86
N GLU A 337 25.01 -8.60 -1.30
CA GLU A 337 23.97 -7.71 -0.78
C GLU A 337 24.47 -6.87 0.40
N ARG A 338 25.28 -7.48 1.27
CA ARG A 338 25.86 -6.85 2.46
C ARG A 338 27.00 -5.91 2.07
N ARG A 339 27.88 -6.34 1.14
CA ARG A 339 28.88 -5.44 0.54
C ARG A 339 28.25 -4.25 -0.17
N PHE A 340 27.15 -4.48 -0.91
CA PHE A 340 26.42 -3.42 -1.60
C PHE A 340 25.87 -2.37 -0.63
N LEU A 341 25.35 -2.78 0.54
CA LEU A 341 24.95 -1.86 1.60
C LEU A 341 26.14 -0.99 2.03
N ILE A 342 27.28 -1.58 2.37
CA ILE A 342 28.45 -0.85 2.86
C ILE A 342 28.92 0.19 1.82
N HIS A 343 28.96 -0.19 0.54
CA HIS A 343 29.28 0.74 -0.56
C HIS A 343 28.28 1.90 -0.67
N CYS A 344 26.98 1.64 -0.54
CA CYS A 344 25.96 2.69 -0.59
C CYS A 344 26.08 3.65 0.60
N LEU A 345 26.29 3.12 1.81
CA LEU A 345 26.49 3.93 3.02
C LEU A 345 27.74 4.80 2.90
N ALA A 346 28.86 4.22 2.45
CA ALA A 346 30.11 4.94 2.26
C ALA A 346 29.94 6.11 1.27
N LYS A 347 29.27 5.86 0.14
CA LYS A 347 28.98 6.89 -0.87
C LYS A 347 28.17 8.05 -0.28
N ASP A 348 27.10 7.77 0.45
CA ASP A 348 26.24 8.81 1.04
C ASP A 348 26.95 9.61 2.16
N LEU A 349 27.98 9.03 2.77
CA LEU A 349 28.81 9.68 3.80
C LEU A 349 30.00 10.45 3.22
N GLY A 350 30.25 10.36 1.92
CA GLY A 350 31.40 10.96 1.23
C GLY A 350 32.72 10.20 1.47
N LEU A 351 32.65 8.89 1.69
CA LEU A 351 33.81 8.00 1.84
C LEU A 351 34.10 7.26 0.55
N THR A 352 35.36 6.86 0.35
CA THR A 352 35.76 5.96 -0.73
C THR A 352 35.60 4.50 -0.29
N SER A 353 35.17 3.64 -1.21
CA SER A 353 34.93 2.23 -0.91
C SER A 353 35.34 1.34 -2.08
N VAL A 354 36.07 0.26 -1.80
CA VAL A 354 36.52 -0.73 -2.80
C VAL A 354 36.28 -2.15 -2.28
N SER A 355 35.88 -3.05 -3.17
CA SER A 355 35.82 -4.48 -2.81
C SER A 355 37.19 -5.14 -3.05
N VAL A 356 37.72 -5.83 -2.06
CA VAL A 356 39.04 -6.49 -2.09
C VAL A 356 38.86 -7.98 -1.83
N GLY A 357 39.72 -8.83 -2.41
CA GLY A 357 39.71 -10.28 -2.22
C GLY A 357 39.09 -11.09 -3.38
N GLY A 358 39.34 -12.41 -3.35
CA GLY A 358 38.76 -13.39 -4.29
C GLY A 358 37.28 -13.70 -4.01
N PRO A 359 36.60 -14.51 -4.83
CA PRO A 359 35.14 -14.69 -4.77
C PRO A 359 34.57 -15.06 -3.39
N GLU A 360 35.28 -15.90 -2.62
CA GLU A 360 34.84 -16.40 -1.31
C GLU A 360 35.32 -15.54 -0.13
N GLU A 361 36.37 -14.76 -0.33
CA GLU A 361 36.98 -13.90 0.70
C GLU A 361 36.73 -12.42 0.43
N LYS A 362 35.78 -12.09 -0.44
CA LYS A 362 35.56 -10.72 -0.89
C LYS A 362 34.95 -9.88 0.24
N PHE A 363 35.66 -8.83 0.63
CA PHE A 363 35.26 -7.86 1.65
C PHE A 363 35.25 -6.43 1.09
N VAL A 364 34.77 -5.47 1.87
CA VAL A 364 34.79 -4.04 1.54
C VAL A 364 35.85 -3.34 2.37
N ARG A 365 36.71 -2.55 1.73
CA ARG A 365 37.64 -1.62 2.36
C ARG A 365 37.09 -0.21 2.21
N LEU A 366 36.97 0.52 3.32
CA LEU A 366 36.62 1.94 3.32
C LEU A 366 37.85 2.78 3.60
N SER A 367 37.98 3.91 2.91
CA SER A 367 39.03 4.89 3.14
C SER A 367 38.47 6.30 3.12
N HIS A 368 39.24 7.26 3.65
CA HIS A 368 38.89 8.67 3.53
C HIS A 368 39.02 9.09 2.07
N ALA A 369 38.02 9.79 1.52
CA ALA A 369 38.10 10.32 0.18
C ALA A 369 39.27 11.30 0.08
N ALA A 370 40.25 11.04 -0.79
CA ALA A 370 41.32 12.00 -1.03
C ALA A 370 40.68 13.35 -1.43
N LYS A 371 41.23 14.46 -0.93
CA LYS A 371 40.75 15.79 -1.34
C LYS A 371 40.67 15.81 -2.88
N PRO A 372 39.59 16.35 -3.48
CA PRO A 372 39.30 16.25 -4.93
C PRO A 372 40.31 16.93 -5.87
N GLY A 373 41.53 17.26 -5.41
CA GLY A 373 42.66 17.66 -6.24
C GLY A 373 43.70 16.57 -6.51
N LEU A 374 43.50 15.33 -6.03
CA LEU A 374 44.42 14.21 -6.28
C LEU A 374 43.93 13.25 -7.38
N GLU A 375 42.63 13.19 -7.66
CA GLU A 375 42.04 12.33 -8.70
C GLU A 375 42.49 12.75 -10.11
N GLU A 376 42.65 14.06 -10.36
CA GLU A 376 43.16 14.60 -11.63
C GLU A 376 44.58 14.09 -11.95
N LYS A 377 45.42 13.88 -10.92
CA LYS A 377 46.77 13.30 -11.06
C LYS A 377 46.79 11.78 -11.18
N LEU A 378 45.75 11.10 -10.69
CA LEU A 378 45.65 9.64 -10.77
C LEU A 378 45.12 9.20 -12.15
N GLU A 379 44.17 9.95 -12.71
CA GLU A 379 43.74 9.78 -14.11
C GLU A 379 44.88 10.12 -15.08
N GLU A 380 45.66 11.18 -14.83
CA GLU A 380 46.85 11.51 -15.63
C GLU A 380 47.91 10.38 -15.59
N ARG A 381 48.11 9.73 -14.44
CA ARG A 381 49.02 8.58 -14.30
C ARG A 381 48.50 7.28 -14.90
N LEU A 382 47.18 7.10 -14.98
CA LEU A 382 46.57 5.94 -15.63
C LEU A 382 46.53 6.10 -17.16
N SER A 383 46.37 7.32 -17.68
CA SER A 383 46.51 7.63 -19.11
C SER A 383 47.93 7.37 -19.62
N ILE A 384 48.97 7.73 -18.86
CA ILE A 384 50.37 7.45 -19.24
C ILE A 384 50.68 5.93 -19.30
N LYS A 385 49.96 5.10 -18.54
CA LYS A 385 50.11 3.62 -18.62
C LYS A 385 49.29 2.99 -19.74
N ALA A 386 48.21 3.62 -20.20
CA ALA A 386 47.37 3.12 -21.29
C ALA A 386 48.03 3.32 -22.67
N GLU A 387 48.83 4.37 -22.85
CA GLU A 387 49.54 4.64 -24.11
C GLU A 387 50.73 3.70 -24.37
N GLY A 388 51.21 2.98 -23.36
CA GLY A 388 52.31 2.01 -23.49
C GLY A 388 51.90 0.60 -23.95
N SER A 389 50.61 0.35 -24.18
CA SER A 389 50.11 -1.02 -24.39
C SER A 389 49.06 -1.14 -25.51
N GLN A 390 49.31 -0.58 -26.70
CA GLN A 390 48.58 -0.96 -27.92
C GLN A 390 49.46 -0.88 -29.18
N ALA A 391 49.95 -2.04 -29.64
CA ALA A 391 50.22 -2.32 -31.05
C ALA A 391 50.29 -3.84 -31.29
N SER A 392 49.12 -4.49 -31.38
CA SER A 392 48.97 -5.74 -32.12
C SER A 392 47.54 -5.81 -32.64
N THR A 393 47.40 -5.44 -33.90
CA THR A 393 46.17 -5.48 -34.68
C THR A 393 45.94 -6.89 -35.24
N CYS A 394 44.70 -7.37 -35.17
CA CYS A 394 44.16 -8.38 -36.09
C CYS A 394 42.72 -7.98 -36.44
N PRO A 395 42.34 -7.98 -37.74
CA PRO A 395 41.02 -7.55 -38.16
C PRO A 395 40.11 -8.77 -38.38
N LEU A 396 38.89 -8.71 -37.86
CA LEU A 396 37.79 -9.53 -38.37
C LEU A 396 36.52 -8.69 -38.44
N GLY A 397 36.04 -8.50 -39.66
CA GLY A 397 34.73 -7.95 -39.96
C GLY A 397 33.64 -9.02 -39.86
N LEU A 398 32.39 -8.54 -39.81
CA LEU A 398 31.15 -9.19 -40.26
C LEU A 398 30.02 -8.17 -40.02
N GLU A 399 29.57 -7.51 -41.09
CA GLU A 399 28.27 -7.75 -41.75
C GLU A 399 27.05 -7.50 -40.85
N ALA A 400 26.45 -6.32 -41.00
CA ALA A 400 25.10 -6.02 -40.57
C ALA A 400 24.11 -6.52 -41.64
N LYS A 401 23.27 -7.50 -41.29
CA LYS A 401 22.09 -7.84 -42.08
C LYS A 401 20.87 -7.08 -41.59
N HIS A 402 20.25 -6.43 -42.57
CA HIS A 402 18.93 -5.83 -42.58
C HIS A 402 17.84 -6.67 -41.90
N LEU A 403 16.98 -5.99 -41.13
CA LEU A 403 15.55 -6.29 -41.08
C LEU A 403 14.77 -4.97 -41.05
N GLY A 404 13.91 -4.80 -42.04
CA GLY A 404 12.64 -4.12 -41.92
C GLY A 404 11.65 -4.84 -42.83
N PRO A 405 10.40 -4.38 -42.93
CA PRO A 405 9.55 -3.79 -41.90
C PRO A 405 8.80 -4.83 -41.05
#